data_AF-A0A968PVP6-F1
#
_entry.id   AF-A0A968PVP6-F1
#
_cell.length_a   1.000
_cell.length_b   1.000
_cell.length_c   1.000
_cell.angle_alpha   90.00
_cell.angle_beta   90.00
_cell.angle_gamma   90.00
#
_symmetry.space_group_name_H-M   'P 1'
#
loop_
_entity.id
_entity.type
_entity.pdbx_description
1 polymer ?
#
loop_
_entity_poly.entity_id
_entity_poly.type
_entity_poly.pdbx_seq_one_letter_code
_entity_poly.pdbx_strand_id
1 'polypeptide(L)' 'MPGLRSAQLQQAYFRLLRMSNSQTWYIVKQNSGQCEILPHLPVEEELKGAEKWGPFDSEAEAIARRVGLIRSGKCQPV' A
#
# COMPACT_ATOMS: atom_id res chain seq x y z
N MET A 1 -1.80 -27.65 -32.29
CA MET A 1 -2.31 -26.42 -31.67
C MET A 1 -1.85 -26.34 -30.20
N PRO A 2 -0.61 -25.90 -29.89
CA PRO A 2 -0.10 -25.82 -28.53
C PRO A 2 -0.08 -24.36 -28.05
N GLY A 3 -1.25 -23.78 -27.74
CA GLY A 3 -1.36 -22.34 -27.40
C GLY A 3 -2.01 -22.02 -26.06
N LEU A 4 -2.76 -22.94 -25.45
CA LEU A 4 -3.56 -22.64 -24.26
C LEU A 4 -2.89 -22.95 -22.92
N ARG A 5 -1.76 -23.69 -22.89
CA ARG A 5 -1.09 -24.07 -21.63
C ARG A 5 -0.10 -23.04 -21.07
N SER A 6 0.39 -22.09 -21.89
CA SER A 6 1.34 -21.06 -21.43
C SER A 6 0.67 -19.92 -20.64
N ALA A 7 -0.56 -19.53 -21.00
CA ALA A 7 -1.26 -18.43 -20.34
C ALA A 7 -1.56 -18.73 -18.85
N GLN A 8 -1.90 -19.98 -18.52
CA GLN A 8 -2.15 -20.40 -17.14
C GLN A 8 -0.87 -20.43 -16.29
N LEU A 9 0.27 -20.79 -16.88
CA LEU A 9 1.57 -20.78 -16.19
C LEU A 9 2.08 -19.36 -15.95
N GLN A 10 1.94 -18.43 -16.91
CA GLN A 10 2.26 -17.02 -16.70
C GLN A 10 1.36 -16.35 -15.65
N GLN A 11 0.07 -16.68 -15.64
CA GLN A 11 -0.88 -16.13 -14.66
C GLN A 11 -0.65 -16.69 -13.24
N ALA A 12 -0.24 -17.96 -13.12
CA ALA A 12 0.19 -18.55 -11.86
C ALA A 12 1.53 -17.97 -11.35
N TYR A 13 2.47 -17.69 -12.26
CA TYR A 13 3.75 -17.07 -11.91
C TYR A 13 3.59 -15.62 -11.43
N PHE A 14 2.71 -14.84 -12.07
CA PHE A 14 2.35 -13.49 -11.60
C PHE A 14 1.65 -13.51 -10.23
N ARG A 15 0.86 -14.56 -9.95
CA ARG A 15 0.29 -14.80 -8.62
C ARG A 15 1.35 -15.19 -7.58
N LEU A 16 2.34 -15.99 -7.95
CA LEU A 16 3.41 -16.43 -7.05
C LEU A 16 4.41 -15.31 -6.73
N LEU A 17 4.75 -14.44 -7.70
CA LEU A 17 5.53 -13.22 -7.46
C LEU A 17 4.83 -12.21 -6.53
N ARG A 18 3.50 -12.33 -6.39
CA ARG A 18 2.69 -11.52 -5.47
C ARG A 18 2.70 -12.06 -4.03
N MET A 19 3.08 -13.32 -3.80
CA MET A 19 3.14 -13.95 -2.47
C MET A 19 4.51 -13.84 -1.79
N SER A 20 5.55 -13.41 -2.50
CA SER A 20 6.94 -13.34 -1.99
C SER A 20 7.49 -11.92 -1.84
N ASN A 21 6.61 -10.91 -1.78
CA ASN A 21 6.97 -9.59 -1.30
C ASN A 21 6.17 -9.37 -0.02
N SER A 22 6.84 -9.30 1.11
CA SER A 22 6.27 -8.77 2.35
C SER A 22 5.47 -7.52 2.02
N GLN A 23 4.12 -7.61 2.04
CA GLN A 23 3.26 -6.49 1.69
C GLN A 23 3.43 -5.43 2.77
N THR A 24 4.31 -4.47 2.51
CA THR A 24 4.55 -3.37 3.42
C THR A 24 3.50 -2.29 3.18
N TRP A 25 2.83 -1.91 4.25
CA TRP A 25 1.78 -0.92 4.21
C TRP A 25 2.33 0.46 4.59
N TYR A 26 1.84 1.48 3.92
CA TYR A 26 2.23 2.85 4.17
C TYR A 26 0.99 3.72 4.33
N ILE A 27 1.08 4.71 5.21
CA ILE A 27 0.08 5.76 5.36
C ILE A 27 0.63 7.00 4.70
N VAL A 28 -0.06 7.54 3.71
CA VAL A 28 0.33 8.76 3.01
C VAL A 28 -0.70 9.83 3.31
N LYS A 29 -0.24 11.00 3.75
CA LYS A 29 -1.08 12.18 3.92
C LYS A 29 -1.26 12.89 2.59
N GLN A 30 -2.49 12.92 2.12
CA GLN A 30 -2.91 13.67 0.95
C GLN A 30 -2.92 15.18 1.26
N ASN A 31 -2.80 16.01 0.24
CA ASN A 31 -2.85 17.47 0.39
C ASN A 31 -4.23 17.97 0.90
N SER A 32 -5.28 17.15 0.77
CA SER A 32 -6.60 17.37 1.36
C SER A 32 -6.64 17.20 2.88
N GLY A 33 -5.55 16.73 3.50
CA GLY A 33 -5.49 16.42 4.94
C GLY A 33 -5.99 15.01 5.29
N GLN A 34 -6.46 14.24 4.31
CA GLN A 34 -6.86 12.84 4.48
C GLN A 34 -5.63 11.93 4.43
N CYS A 35 -5.73 10.78 5.10
CA CYS A 35 -4.64 9.80 5.12
C CYS A 35 -5.08 8.48 4.50
N GLU A 36 -4.34 8.06 3.49
CA GLU A 36 -4.63 6.88 2.68
C GLU A 36 -3.64 5.77 3.01
N ILE A 37 -4.12 4.54 3.07
CA ILE A 37 -3.31 3.36 3.36
C ILE A 37 -3.04 2.65 2.03
N LEU A 38 -1.76 2.52 1.67
CA LEU A 38 -1.33 1.92 0.41
C LEU A 38 -0.45 0.69 0.69
N PRO A 39 -0.66 -0.44 -0.01
CA PRO A 39 0.14 -1.66 0.12
C PRO A 39 1.50 -1.57 -0.60
N HIS A 40 1.81 -0.41 -1.19
CA HIS A 40 3.08 -0.10 -1.82
C HIS A 40 3.34 1.41 -1.68
N LEU A 41 4.60 1.81 -1.69
CA LEU A 41 4.98 3.22 -1.72
C LEU A 41 4.66 3.77 -3.11
N PRO A 42 3.78 4.79 -3.28
CA PRO A 42 3.64 5.45 -4.56
C PRO A 42 4.96 6.10 -4.97
N VAL A 43 5.12 6.31 -6.28
CA VAL A 43 6.37 6.79 -6.90
C VAL A 43 6.86 8.04 -6.17
N GLU A 44 8.15 8.14 -5.86
CA GLU A 44 8.73 9.23 -5.05
C GLU A 44 8.34 10.63 -5.56
N GLU A 45 8.04 10.78 -6.84
CA GLU A 45 7.59 12.03 -7.45
C GLU A 45 6.19 12.49 -6.98
N GLU A 46 5.25 11.57 -6.74
CA GLU A 46 3.93 11.91 -6.17
C GLU A 46 4.01 12.20 -4.66
N LEU A 47 5.05 11.69 -4.00
CA LEU A 47 5.28 11.83 -2.57
C LEU A 47 6.22 12.99 -2.19
N LYS A 48 6.77 13.73 -3.15
CA LYS A 48 7.68 14.85 -2.89
C LYS A 48 6.94 15.95 -2.12
N GLY A 49 7.03 15.88 -0.78
CA GLY A 49 6.40 16.82 0.16
C GLY A 49 5.24 16.25 0.97
N ALA A 50 4.78 15.02 0.69
CA ALA A 50 3.72 14.38 1.46
C ALA A 50 4.29 13.70 2.72
N GLU A 51 3.68 13.95 3.89
CA GLU A 51 4.02 13.18 5.11
C GLU A 51 3.61 11.72 4.92
N LYS A 52 4.55 10.80 5.16
CA LYS A 52 4.32 9.35 5.07
C LYS A 52 4.77 8.63 6.34
N TRP A 53 4.06 7.56 6.69
CA TRP A 53 4.37 6.69 7.82
C TRP A 53 4.39 5.23 7.39
N GLY A 54 5.34 4.47 7.92
CA GLY A 54 5.57 3.07 7.57
C GLY A 54 7.06 2.81 7.29
N PRO A 55 7.42 1.62 6.77
CA PRO A 55 6.54 0.50 6.41
C PRO A 55 5.89 -0.18 7.62
N PHE A 56 4.69 -0.72 7.45
CA PHE A 56 4.02 -1.60 8.41
C PHE A 56 3.89 -3.02 7.85
N ASP A 57 3.94 -4.02 8.72
CA ASP A 57 3.94 -5.43 8.31
C ASP A 57 2.53 -5.96 7.99
N SER A 58 1.49 -5.21 8.40
CA SER A 58 0.10 -5.58 8.15
C SER A 58 -0.81 -4.37 7.92
N GLU A 59 -1.90 -4.59 7.17
CA GLU A 59 -2.94 -3.59 6.96
C GLU A 59 -3.56 -3.15 8.28
N ALA A 60 -3.82 -4.12 9.17
CA ALA A 60 -4.40 -3.86 10.48
C ALA A 60 -3.53 -2.91 11.33
N GLU A 61 -2.20 -3.08 11.26
CA GLU A 61 -1.28 -2.17 11.94
C GLU A 61 -1.32 -0.77 11.32
N ALA A 62 -1.32 -0.67 9.99
CA ALA A 62 -1.45 0.62 9.29
C ALA A 62 -2.78 1.32 9.65
N ILE A 63 -3.89 0.56 9.77
CA ILE A 63 -5.20 1.10 10.20
C ILE A 63 -5.12 1.62 11.64
N ALA A 64 -4.56 0.85 12.57
CA ALA A 64 -4.40 1.27 13.97
C ALA A 64 -3.57 2.56 14.08
N ARG A 65 -2.47 2.64 13.31
CA ARG A 65 -1.61 3.82 13.24
C ARG A 65 -2.34 5.02 12.62
N ARG A 66 -3.12 4.82 11.57
CA ARG A 66 -3.96 5.87 10.96
C ARG A 66 -4.94 6.45 11.98
N VAL A 67 -5.63 5.61 12.75
CA VAL A 67 -6.54 6.07 13.82
C VAL A 67 -5.79 6.91 14.86
N GLY A 68 -4.58 6.50 15.24
CA GLY A 68 -3.71 7.30 16.12
C GLY A 68 -3.35 8.67 15.53
N LEU A 69 -3.08 8.73 14.22
CA LEU A 69 -2.81 9.98 13.52
C LEU A 69 -4.05 10.90 13.45
N ILE A 70 -5.24 10.33 13.31
CA ILE A 70 -6.51 11.07 13.39
C ILE A 70 -6.68 11.70 14.78
N ARG A 71 -6.50 10.90 15.83
CA ARG A 71 -6.60 11.39 17.22
C ARG A 71 -5.56 12.47 17.56
N SER A 72 -4.41 12.44 16.89
CA SER A 72 -3.34 13.43 17.04
C SER A 72 -3.55 14.68 16.15
N GLY A 73 -4.62 14.74 15.37
CA GLY A 73 -4.92 15.86 14.46
C GLY A 73 -4.04 15.90 13.20
N LYS A 74 -3.26 14.85 12.92
CA LYS A 74 -2.39 14.79 11.73
C LYS A 74 -3.14 14.40 10.46
N CYS A 75 -4.22 13.64 10.62
CA CYS A 75 -5.08 13.14 9.55
C CYS A 75 -6.53 13.51 9.86
N GLN A 76 -7.30 13.84 8.82
CA GLN A 76 -8.75 14.04 8.96
C GLN A 76 -9.49 12.70 8.82
N PRO A 77 -10.52 12.46 9.65
CA PRO A 77 -11.49 11.41 9.37
C PRO A 77 -12.29 11.77 8.11
N VAL A 78 -12.59 10.76 7.29
CA VAL A 78 -13.53 10.89 6.16
C VAL A 78 -14.97 10.84 6.65
#